data_AF-A0A2S2N447-F1
#
_entry.id   AF-A0A2S2N447-F1
#
_cell.length_a   1.000
_cell.length_b   1.000
_cell.length_c   1.000
_cell.angle_alpha   90.00
_cell.angle_beta   90.00
_cell.angle_gamma   90.00
#
_symmetry.space_group_name_H-M   'P 1'
#
loop_
_entity.id
_entity.type
_entity.pdbx_description
1 polymer ?
#
loop_
_entity_poly.entity_id
_entity_poly.type
_entity_poly.pdbx_seq_one_letter_code
_entity_poly.pdbx_strand_id
1 'polypeptide(L)'
;GVFIIYLSQVRLLFTVPGVFIFIIYLSQVCLCSLFTCPGVFICRGREDALVTRNLVPGESVYGEKRISVGEGTEAVEYRAWNPFRSKLAAAILGGIDRIHIAPGARVLYLGAASGTTVSHVSDIVGQEGVVYAVEFSQRSGRDLLGVAKRRT
;
A
#
# COMPACT_ATOMS: atom_id res chain seq x y z
N GLY A 1 12.84 -16.24 19.93
CA GLY A 1 11.59 -16.64 20.61
C GLY A 1 10.68 -17.25 19.57
N VAL A 2 10.28 -18.50 19.75
CA VAL A 2 9.42 -19.22 18.80
C VAL A 2 7.98 -18.74 19.00
N PHE A 3 7.41 -18.08 17.99
CA PHE A 3 5.98 -17.78 17.95
C PHE A 3 5.27 -18.93 17.21
N ILE A 4 4.62 -19.81 17.96
CA ILE A 4 3.71 -20.82 17.42
C ILE A 4 2.33 -20.16 17.38
N ILE A 5 1.81 -19.87 16.18
CA ILE A 5 0.44 -19.40 16.00
C ILE A 5 -0.35 -20.55 15.37
N TYR A 6 -1.27 -21.12 16.16
CA TYR A 6 -2.24 -22.12 15.73
C TYR A 6 -3.38 -21.42 14.97
N LEU A 7 -3.53 -21.71 13.67
CA LEU A 7 -4.78 -21.59 12.91
C LEU A 7 -4.65 -22.42 11.63
N SER A 8 -5.62 -23.32 11.39
CA SER A 8 -5.54 -24.48 10.49
C SER A 8 -5.42 -24.19 8.98
N GLN A 9 -5.04 -22.98 8.57
CA GLN A 9 -4.89 -22.58 7.16
C GLN A 9 -3.68 -21.66 6.87
N VAL A 10 -2.74 -21.49 7.81
CA VAL A 10 -1.51 -20.69 7.57
C VAL A 10 -0.34 -21.63 7.33
N ARG A 11 0.02 -21.86 6.06
CA ARG A 11 1.20 -22.64 5.68
C ARG A 11 2.38 -21.70 5.44
N LEU A 12 3.29 -21.65 6.41
CA LEU A 12 4.55 -20.90 6.33
C LEU A 12 5.49 -21.65 5.35
N LEU A 13 5.76 -21.09 4.17
CA LEU A 13 6.72 -21.67 3.22
C LEU A 13 7.85 -20.69 2.90
N PHE A 14 9.06 -21.15 3.22
CA PHE A 14 10.41 -20.67 2.87
C PHE A 14 10.99 -19.45 3.60
N THR A 15 12.00 -19.78 4.42
CA THR A 15 13.06 -18.94 4.96
C THR A 15 14.15 -18.69 3.91
N VAL A 16 14.20 -17.47 3.38
CA VAL A 16 15.48 -16.83 3.00
C VAL A 16 15.94 -16.04 4.22
N PRO A 17 17.22 -16.10 4.65
CA PRO A 17 17.67 -15.42 5.86
C PRO A 17 17.39 -13.91 5.75
N GLY A 18 16.47 -13.41 6.59
CA GLY A 18 16.10 -11.99 6.69
C GLY A 18 14.73 -11.60 6.12
N VAL A 19 13.98 -12.50 5.48
CA VAL A 19 12.69 -12.17 4.85
C VAL A 19 11.57 -13.03 5.44
N PHE A 20 10.76 -12.44 6.34
CA PHE A 20 9.56 -13.09 6.87
C PHE A 20 8.34 -12.71 6.01
N ILE A 21 7.85 -13.65 5.21
CA ILE A 21 6.64 -13.49 4.39
C ILE A 21 5.49 -14.19 5.12
N PHE A 22 4.48 -13.43 5.54
CA PHE A 22 3.21 -13.98 6.00
C PHE A 22 2.32 -14.20 4.78
N ILE A 23 1.90 -15.45 4.55
CA ILE A 23 0.94 -15.82 3.50
C ILE A 23 -0.39 -16.12 4.17
N ILE A 24 -1.40 -15.27 3.92
CA ILE A 24 -2.78 -15.54 4.32
C ILE A 24 -3.49 -16.13 3.09
N TYR A 25 -3.86 -17.42 3.15
CA TYR A 25 -4.76 -18.03 2.17
C TYR A 25 -6.21 -17.90 2.66
N LEU A 26 -6.89 -16.85 2.22
CA LEU A 26 -8.35 -16.87 2.11
C LEU A 26 -8.68 -16.70 0.63
N SER A 27 -9.35 -17.71 0.05
CA SER A 27 -10.01 -17.66 -1.26
C SER A 27 -9.26 -16.91 -2.38
N GLN A 28 -8.41 -17.64 -3.11
CA GLN A 28 -7.76 -17.24 -4.38
C GLN A 28 -6.77 -16.04 -4.37
N VAL A 29 -6.55 -15.34 -3.25
CA VAL A 29 -5.61 -14.20 -3.19
C VAL A 29 -4.66 -14.32 -2.01
N CYS A 30 -3.35 -14.31 -2.29
CA CYS A 30 -2.29 -14.33 -1.27
C CYS A 30 -1.73 -12.91 -1.09
N LEU A 31 -1.90 -12.28 0.09
CA LEU A 31 -1.19 -11.05 0.42
C LEU A 31 0.11 -11.35 1.18
N CYS A 32 1.22 -10.84 0.67
CA CYS A 32 2.53 -10.87 1.29
C CYS A 32 2.89 -9.47 1.79
N SER A 33 3.13 -9.30 3.09
CA SER A 33 3.69 -8.06 3.64
C SER A 33 5.17 -7.93 3.27
N LEU A 34 5.62 -6.75 2.83
CA LEU A 34 7.05 -6.49 2.61
C LEU A 34 7.71 -6.02 3.91
N PHE A 35 8.70 -6.76 4.41
CA PHE A 35 9.40 -6.42 5.66
C PHE A 35 10.22 -5.12 5.57
N THR A 36 10.76 -4.79 4.38
CA THR A 36 11.55 -3.56 4.15
C THR A 36 10.69 -2.29 4.01
N CYS A 37 9.39 -2.45 3.77
CA CYS A 37 8.46 -1.36 3.46
C CYS A 37 7.14 -1.55 4.23
N PRO A 38 7.07 -1.13 5.51
CA PRO A 38 5.86 -1.29 6.32
C PRO A 38 4.68 -0.55 5.68
N GLY A 39 3.51 -1.20 5.61
CA GLY A 39 2.29 -0.68 4.98
C GLY A 39 2.14 -0.95 3.48
N VAL A 40 3.14 -1.58 2.86
CA VAL A 40 3.08 -2.05 1.46
C VAL A 40 2.98 -3.56 1.40
N PHE A 41 2.11 -4.06 0.53
CA PHE A 41 1.85 -5.49 0.38
C PHE A 41 2.00 -5.90 -1.09
N ILE A 42 2.27 -7.18 -1.32
CA ILE A 42 2.24 -7.79 -2.64
C ILE A 42 1.07 -8.75 -2.67
N CYS A 43 0.13 -8.51 -3.57
CA CYS A 43 -0.94 -9.43 -3.90
C CYS A 43 -0.42 -10.43 -4.94
N ARG A 44 -0.29 -11.70 -4.54
CA ARG A 44 0.02 -12.82 -5.43
C ARG A 44 -1.27 -13.51 -5.87
N GLY A 45 -1.52 -13.49 -7.16
CA GLY A 45 -2.66 -14.11 -7.84
C GLY A 45 -2.25 -14.67 -9.19
N ARG A 46 -2.99 -14.37 -10.26
CA ARG A 46 -2.58 -14.70 -11.64
C ARG A 46 -1.37 -13.88 -12.09
N GLU A 47 -1.29 -12.64 -11.60
CA GLU A 47 -0.17 -11.72 -11.79
C GLU A 47 0.15 -11.11 -10.42
N ASP A 48 1.44 -10.92 -10.15
CA ASP A 48 1.88 -10.27 -8.91
C ASP A 48 1.68 -8.76 -9.03
N ALA A 49 0.99 -8.18 -8.05
CA ALA A 49 0.72 -6.74 -8.02
C ALA A 49 1.13 -6.14 -6.67
N LEU A 50 1.79 -4.99 -6.71
CA LEU A 50 2.02 -4.18 -5.52
C LEU A 50 0.70 -3.53 -5.08
N VAL A 51 0.37 -3.59 -3.80
CA VAL A 51 -0.88 -3.05 -3.26
C VAL A 51 -0.66 -2.28 -1.96
N THR A 52 -1.48 -1.26 -1.73
CA THR A 52 -1.56 -0.52 -0.45
C THR A 52 -2.94 -0.71 0.17
N ARG A 53 -3.04 -0.65 1.49
CA ARG A 53 -4.32 -0.69 2.19
C ARG A 53 -5.07 0.61 1.94
N ASN A 54 -6.29 0.54 1.44
CA ASN A 54 -7.07 1.74 1.15
C ASN A 54 -7.49 2.43 2.47
N LEU A 55 -7.18 3.71 2.61
CA LEU A 55 -7.67 4.51 3.73
C LEU A 55 -9.16 4.86 3.61
N VAL A 56 -9.67 4.96 2.38
CA VAL A 56 -11.06 5.37 2.08
C VAL A 56 -11.73 4.27 1.25
N PRO A 57 -12.31 3.24 1.88
CA PRO A 57 -12.95 2.13 1.18
C PRO A 57 -14.03 2.60 0.20
N GLY A 58 -14.18 1.93 -0.93
CA GLY A 58 -15.19 2.27 -1.93
C GLY A 58 -14.75 3.35 -2.92
N GLU A 59 -13.64 4.05 -2.69
CA GLU A 59 -13.16 5.11 -3.57
C GLU A 59 -11.89 4.74 -4.34
N SER A 60 -11.86 5.05 -5.64
CA SER A 60 -10.64 5.01 -6.47
C SER A 60 -10.19 6.42 -6.83
N VAL A 61 -8.88 6.62 -6.91
CA VAL A 61 -8.31 7.95 -7.20
C VAL A 61 -8.16 8.17 -8.70
N TYR A 62 -7.65 7.17 -9.41
CA TYR A 62 -7.35 7.28 -10.83
C TYR A 62 -7.85 6.06 -11.63
N GLY A 63 -8.78 5.28 -11.06
CA GLY A 63 -9.35 4.09 -11.70
C GLY A 63 -8.49 2.84 -11.56
N GLU A 64 -7.63 2.76 -10.54
CA GLU A 64 -6.86 1.57 -10.20
C GLU A 64 -7.73 0.38 -9.81
N LYS A 65 -7.20 -0.83 -10.04
CA LYS A 65 -7.83 -2.07 -9.59
C LYS A 65 -7.87 -2.11 -8.07
N ARG A 66 -8.99 -2.53 -7.51
CA ARG A 66 -9.21 -2.68 -6.07
C ARG A 66 -9.47 -4.14 -5.74
N ILE A 67 -8.99 -4.55 -4.57
CA ILE A 67 -9.03 -5.93 -4.11
C ILE A 67 -9.53 -5.90 -2.68
N SER A 68 -10.72 -6.44 -2.44
CA SER A 68 -11.27 -6.57 -1.09
C SER A 68 -10.91 -7.95 -0.55
N VAL A 69 -10.34 -8.00 0.65
CA VAL A 69 -9.97 -9.25 1.32
C VAL A 69 -10.65 -9.31 2.68
N GLY A 70 -11.38 -10.39 2.92
CA GLY A 70 -12.18 -10.62 4.13
C GLY A 70 -13.64 -10.93 3.81
N GLU A 71 -14.36 -11.47 4.80
CA GLU A 71 -15.79 -11.76 4.73
C GLU A 71 -16.54 -10.89 5.76
N GLY A 72 -17.70 -10.33 5.38
CA GLY A 72 -18.55 -9.56 6.29
C GLY A 72 -18.13 -8.09 6.50
N THR A 73 -18.30 -7.59 7.71
CA THR A 73 -18.12 -6.18 8.09
C THR A 73 -16.66 -5.74 8.28
N GLU A 74 -15.71 -6.66 8.24
CA GLU A 74 -14.26 -6.40 8.39
C GLU A 74 -13.49 -6.50 7.07
N ALA A 75 -14.19 -6.37 5.92
CA ALA A 75 -13.54 -6.41 4.62
C ALA A 75 -12.52 -5.27 4.48
N VAL A 76 -11.24 -5.63 4.34
CA VAL A 76 -10.17 -4.67 4.09
C VAL A 76 -9.99 -4.49 2.60
N GLU A 77 -10.13 -3.26 2.13
CA GLU A 77 -9.91 -2.92 0.73
C GLU A 77 -8.45 -2.55 0.48
N TYR A 78 -7.88 -3.10 -0.58
CA TYR A 78 -6.53 -2.83 -1.08
C TYR A 78 -6.59 -2.23 -2.48
N ARG A 79 -5.63 -1.38 -2.80
CA ARG A 79 -5.51 -0.68 -4.08
C ARG A 79 -4.24 -1.10 -4.80
N ALA A 80 -4.37 -1.43 -6.08
CA ALA A 80 -3.24 -1.79 -6.93
C ALA A 80 -2.39 -0.56 -7.26
N TRP A 81 -1.10 -0.67 -6.99
CA TRP A 81 -0.11 0.36 -7.24
C TRP A 81 0.75 0.01 -8.43
N ASN A 82 0.61 0.78 -9.51
CA ASN A 82 1.29 0.49 -10.78
C ASN A 82 2.72 1.07 -10.79
N PRO A 83 3.77 0.23 -10.93
CA PRO A 83 5.17 0.69 -10.98
C PRO A 83 5.50 1.52 -12.22
N PHE A 84 4.81 1.32 -13.35
CA PHE A 84 5.00 2.12 -14.56
C PHE A 84 4.44 3.55 -14.43
N ARG A 85 3.62 3.80 -13.41
CA ARG A 85 3.02 5.13 -13.15
C ARG A 85 3.56 5.81 -11.90
N SER A 86 4.33 5.09 -11.08
CA SER A 86 4.89 5.62 -9.84
C SER A 86 6.34 5.22 -9.67
N LYS A 87 7.21 6.23 -9.62
CA LYS A 87 8.65 6.04 -9.40
C LYS A 87 8.93 5.36 -8.05
N LEU A 88 8.09 5.62 -7.04
CA LEU A 88 8.24 5.03 -5.71
C LEU A 88 7.87 3.54 -5.70
N ALA A 89 6.79 3.15 -6.38
CA ALA A 89 6.47 1.74 -6.59
C ALA A 89 7.56 0.99 -7.37
N ALA A 90 8.09 1.61 -8.43
CA ALA A 90 9.20 1.04 -9.18
C ALA A 90 10.46 0.85 -8.32
N ALA A 91 10.77 1.81 -7.43
CA ALA A 91 11.89 1.69 -6.50
C ALA A 91 11.69 0.58 -5.46
N ILE A 92 10.46 0.42 -4.94
CA ILE A 92 10.12 -0.69 -4.04
C ILE A 92 10.29 -2.04 -4.74
N LEU A 93 9.77 -2.19 -5.96
CA LEU A 93 9.96 -3.41 -6.76
C LEU A 93 11.43 -3.63 -7.17
N GLY A 94 12.19 -2.55 -7.34
CA GLY A 94 13.63 -2.57 -7.58
C GLY A 94 14.46 -3.01 -6.37
N GLY A 95 13.82 -3.26 -5.21
CA GLY A 95 14.50 -3.80 -4.03
C GLY A 95 15.20 -2.76 -3.17
N ILE A 96 14.65 -1.53 -3.06
CA ILE A 96 15.20 -0.53 -2.14
C ILE A 96 15.13 -1.01 -0.68
N ASP A 97 16.24 -0.88 0.06
CA ASP A 97 16.35 -1.43 1.43
C ASP A 97 15.50 -0.65 2.45
N ARG A 98 15.40 0.67 2.31
CA ARG A 98 14.70 1.55 3.25
C ARG A 98 14.00 2.71 2.53
N ILE A 99 12.67 2.74 2.62
CA ILE A 99 11.85 3.83 2.05
C ILE A 99 11.62 5.00 3.03
N HIS A 100 11.88 4.80 4.33
CA HIS A 100 11.63 5.78 5.40
C HIS A 100 10.18 6.30 5.49
N ILE A 101 9.25 5.63 4.83
CA ILE A 101 7.81 5.85 4.93
C ILE A 101 7.24 4.69 5.73
N ALA A 102 6.63 5.01 6.86
CA ALA A 102 6.04 4.04 7.77
C ALA A 102 4.70 4.59 8.30
N PRO A 103 3.83 3.71 8.81
CA PRO A 103 2.64 4.14 9.53
C PRO A 103 2.99 5.15 10.64
N GLY A 104 2.25 6.25 10.74
CA GLY A 104 2.49 7.34 11.70
C GLY A 104 3.61 8.33 11.30
N ALA A 105 4.31 8.11 10.18
CA ALA A 105 5.36 9.02 9.74
C ALA A 105 4.83 10.36 9.23
N ARG A 106 5.68 11.40 9.27
CA ARG A 106 5.42 12.68 8.63
C ARG A 106 6.26 12.77 7.36
N VAL A 107 5.60 12.87 6.21
CA VAL A 107 6.25 12.80 4.90
C VAL A 107 6.03 14.10 4.15
N LEU A 108 7.09 14.71 3.64
CA LEU A 108 7.02 15.84 2.70
C LEU A 108 7.22 15.31 1.28
N TYR A 109 6.19 15.42 0.45
CA TYR A 109 6.20 14.97 -0.94
C TYR A 109 6.27 16.18 -1.88
N LEU A 110 7.42 16.36 -2.54
CA LEU A 110 7.64 17.46 -3.49
C LEU A 110 7.29 17.01 -4.92
N GLY A 111 6.45 17.78 -5.61
CA GLY A 111 5.98 17.45 -6.96
C GLY A 111 4.89 16.38 -6.95
N ALA A 112 3.83 16.62 -6.16
CA ALA A 112 2.72 15.70 -5.99
C ALA A 112 1.87 15.47 -7.26
N ALA A 113 1.97 16.37 -8.24
CA ALA A 113 1.14 16.42 -9.44
C ALA A 113 -0.34 16.26 -9.08
N SER A 114 -1.08 15.40 -9.78
CA SER A 114 -2.50 15.14 -9.50
C SER A 114 -2.74 14.20 -8.30
N GLY A 115 -1.70 13.82 -7.55
CA GLY A 115 -1.84 13.06 -6.29
C GLY A 115 -1.95 11.54 -6.43
N THR A 116 -1.61 10.96 -7.58
CA THR A 116 -1.69 9.48 -7.79
C THR A 116 -0.78 8.73 -6.82
N THR A 117 0.52 9.06 -6.78
CA THR A 117 1.49 8.43 -5.87
C THR A 117 1.28 8.87 -4.42
N VAL A 118 0.96 10.14 -4.20
CA VAL A 118 0.70 10.69 -2.86
C VAL A 118 -0.45 9.98 -2.18
N SER A 119 -1.48 9.55 -2.94
CA SER A 119 -2.57 8.76 -2.37
C SER A 119 -2.10 7.42 -1.79
N HIS A 120 -1.13 6.75 -2.42
CA HIS A 120 -0.52 5.53 -1.88
C HIS A 120 0.41 5.81 -0.70
N VAL A 121 1.12 6.93 -0.72
CA VAL A 121 1.93 7.35 0.44
C VAL A 121 1.03 7.63 1.65
N SER A 122 -0.11 8.28 1.44
CA SER A 122 -1.12 8.51 2.48
C SER A 122 -1.68 7.19 3.04
N ASP A 123 -1.97 6.23 2.16
CA ASP A 123 -2.43 4.89 2.55
C ASP A 123 -1.41 4.18 3.47
N ILE A 124 -0.11 4.32 3.18
CA ILE A 124 0.98 3.70 3.96
C ILE A 124 1.13 4.38 5.33
N VAL A 125 1.08 5.70 5.36
CA VAL A 125 1.25 6.51 6.57
C VAL A 125 0.06 6.34 7.53
N GLY A 126 -1.14 6.11 7.00
CA GLY A 126 -2.35 5.90 7.80
C GLY A 126 -2.85 7.16 8.49
N GLN A 127 -3.82 7.00 9.40
CA GLN A 127 -4.52 8.11 10.06
C GLN A 127 -3.64 8.87 11.08
N GLU A 128 -2.63 8.21 11.64
CA GLU A 128 -1.78 8.81 12.69
C GLU A 128 -0.67 9.71 12.12
N GLY A 129 -0.35 9.58 10.83
CA GLY A 129 0.71 10.37 10.21
C GLY A 129 0.17 11.44 9.26
N VAL A 130 1.09 12.20 8.66
CA VAL A 130 0.75 13.37 7.85
C VAL A 130 1.59 13.39 6.59
N VAL A 131 0.93 13.63 5.44
CA VAL A 131 1.61 13.80 4.15
C VAL A 131 1.44 15.24 3.66
N TYR A 132 2.54 15.99 3.62
CA TYR A 132 2.60 17.33 3.06
C TYR A 132 2.86 17.22 1.56
N ALA A 133 1.84 17.43 0.74
CA ALA A 133 1.95 17.37 -0.71
C ALA A 133 2.17 18.77 -1.29
N VAL A 134 3.36 19.02 -1.86
CA VAL A 134 3.71 20.28 -2.50
C VAL A 134 3.58 20.14 -4.01
N GLU A 135 2.77 20.99 -4.62
CA GLU A 135 2.61 21.07 -6.07
C GLU A 135 2.50 22.54 -6.49
N PHE A 136 3.18 22.90 -7.57
CA PHE A 136 3.22 24.27 -8.09
C PHE A 136 2.10 24.51 -9.12
N SER A 137 1.78 23.51 -9.94
CA SER A 137 0.77 23.62 -10.98
C SER A 137 -0.63 23.77 -10.39
N GLN A 138 -1.31 24.87 -10.70
CA GLN A 138 -2.69 25.08 -10.27
C GLN A 138 -3.64 24.02 -10.84
N ARG A 139 -3.42 23.57 -12.07
CA ARG A 139 -4.27 22.55 -12.70
C ARG A 139 -4.20 21.24 -11.92
N SER A 140 -2.98 20.75 -11.67
CA SER A 140 -2.75 19.51 -10.92
C SER A 140 -3.12 19.68 -9.44
N GLY A 141 -2.92 20.88 -8.89
CA GLY A 141 -3.32 21.23 -7.53
C GLY A 141 -4.82 21.12 -7.28
N ARG A 142 -5.68 21.36 -8.28
CA ARG A 142 -7.14 21.14 -8.14
C ARG A 142 -7.47 19.67 -7.94
N ASP A 143 -6.85 18.79 -8.73
CA ASP A 143 -7.04 17.34 -8.58
C ASP A 143 -6.51 16.87 -7.23
N LEU A 144 -5.31 17.33 -6.85
CA LEU A 144 -4.67 17.03 -5.57
C LEU A 144 -5.53 17.46 -4.39
N LEU A 145 -6.12 18.66 -4.43
CA LEU A 145 -7.05 19.13 -3.40
C LEU A 145 -8.29 18.24 -3.30
N GLY A 146 -8.81 17.79 -4.45
CA GLY A 146 -9.93 16.84 -4.49
C GLY A 146 -9.58 15.50 -3.84
N VAL A 147 -8.34 15.02 -3.99
CA VAL A 147 -7.83 13.81 -3.32
C VAL A 147 -7.67 14.03 -1.82
N ALA A 148 -7.18 15.21 -1.42
CA ALA A 148 -6.94 15.56 -0.02
C ALA A 148 -8.24 15.68 0.79
N LYS A 149 -9.27 16.35 0.25
CA LYS A 149 -10.58 16.52 0.92
C LYS A 149 -11.26 15.21 1.30
N ARG A 150 -10.96 14.13 0.58
CA ARG A 150 -11.57 12.80 0.79
C ARG A 150 -10.84 11.99 1.86
N ARG A 151 -9.69 12.48 2.36
CA ARG A 151 -8.75 11.79 3.26
C ARG A 151 -8.49 12.51 4.58
N THR A 152 -9.18 13.61 4.83
CA THR A 152 -9.29 14.30 6.14
C THR A 152 -10.55 13.86 6.84
#